data_AF-A0A7C5W777-F1
#
_entry.id   AF-A0A7C5W777-F1
#
_cell.length_a   1.000
_cell.length_b   1.000
_cell.length_c   1.000
_cell.angle_alpha   90.00
_cell.angle_beta   90.00
_cell.angle_gamma   90.00
#
_symmetry.space_group_name_H-M   'P 1'
#
loop_
_entity.id
_entity.type
_entity.pdbx_description
1 polymer ?
#
loop_
_entity_poly.entity_id
_entity_poly.type
_entity_poly.pdbx_seq_one_letter_code
_entity_poly.pdbx_strand_id
1 'polypeptide(L)' 'MKNSIFAIQLKKGLNDLPFGATAEECNQYFGEPNEIEVLEKDSEDEPETELWYYDDENFSLFFEG' A
#
# COMPACT_ATOMS: atom_id res chain seq x y z
N MET A 1 -8.77 3.57 -23.34
CA MET A 1 -8.41 2.32 -22.65
C MET A 1 -7.42 2.69 -21.56
N LYS A 2 -7.81 2.67 -20.28
CA LYS A 2 -6.84 2.72 -19.17
C LYS A 2 -6.08 1.40 -19.22
N ASN A 3 -4.76 1.43 -19.42
CA ASN A 3 -3.93 0.24 -19.35
C ASN A 3 -3.89 -0.22 -17.87
N SER A 4 -4.85 -1.02 -17.43
CA SER A 4 -4.78 -1.72 -16.14
C SER A 4 -3.74 -2.82 -16.24
N ILE A 5 -2.50 -2.56 -15.80
CA ILE A 5 -1.51 -3.63 -15.66
C ILE A 5 -0.58 -3.33 -14.47
N PHE A 6 -1.14 -3.39 -13.26
CA PHE A 6 -0.30 -3.62 -12.07
C PHE A 6 0.16 -5.08 -12.11
N ALA A 7 1.35 -5.32 -12.67
CA ALA A 7 1.91 -6.66 -12.75
C ALA A 7 2.75 -6.93 -11.51
N ILE A 8 2.24 -7.76 -10.60
CA ILE A 8 3.04 -8.25 -9.46
C ILE A 8 4.06 -9.25 -10.00
N GLN A 9 5.34 -8.90 -9.91
CA GLN A 9 6.44 -9.78 -10.27
C GLN A 9 7.15 -10.27 -9.01
N LEU A 10 7.30 -11.59 -8.89
CA LEU A 10 8.02 -12.21 -7.78
C LEU A 10 9.42 -11.59 -7.64
N LYS A 11 9.78 -11.22 -6.41
CA LYS A 11 11.05 -10.56 -6.04
C LYS A 11 11.30 -9.17 -6.64
N LYS A 12 10.32 -8.57 -7.30
CA LYS A 12 10.46 -7.22 -7.90
C LYS A 12 9.51 -6.18 -7.33
N GLY A 13 8.38 -6.60 -6.76
CA GLY A 13 7.40 -5.69 -6.16
C GLY A 13 6.25 -5.38 -7.13
N LEU A 14 5.74 -4.15 -7.06
CA LEU A 14 4.62 -3.66 -7.85
C LEU A 14 5.12 -2.64 -8.88
N ASN A 15 5.31 -3.09 -10.13
CA ASN A 15 5.98 -2.31 -11.19
C ASN A 15 7.38 -1.82 -10.74
N ASP A 16 7.56 -0.51 -10.57
CA ASP A 16 8.82 0.12 -10.16
C ASP A 16 8.94 0.27 -8.64
N LEU A 17 7.88 -0.04 -7.89
CA LEU A 17 7.86 0.04 -6.44
C LEU A 17 8.44 -1.26 -5.83
N PRO A 18 9.60 -1.19 -5.15
CA PRO A 18 10.21 -2.37 -4.54
C PRO A 18 9.43 -2.85 -3.31
N PHE A 19 9.64 -4.12 -2.94
CA PHE A 19 9.16 -4.59 -1.64
C PHE A 19 9.86 -3.82 -0.50
N GLY A 20 9.08 -3.41 0.50
CA GLY A 20 9.56 -2.63 1.63
C GLY A 20 9.64 -1.12 1.38
N ALA A 21 9.06 -0.62 0.28
CA ALA A 21 8.84 0.81 0.09
C ALA A 21 8.00 1.38 1.25
N THR A 22 8.35 2.58 1.69
CA THR A 22 7.66 3.29 2.76
C THR A 22 6.31 3.84 2.30
N ALA A 23 5.42 4.15 3.24
CA ALA A 23 4.15 4.81 2.94
C ALA A 23 4.34 6.14 2.16
N GLU A 24 5.41 6.88 2.45
CA GLU A 24 5.76 8.11 1.71
C GLU A 24 6.12 7.82 0.25
N GLU A 25 6.97 6.80 0.00
CA GLU A 25 7.34 6.39 -1.36
C GLU A 25 6.13 5.88 -2.14
N CYS A 26 5.24 5.13 -1.48
CA CYS A 26 3.97 4.70 -2.07
C CYS A 26 3.07 5.88 -2.43
N ASN A 27 2.92 6.87 -1.56
CA ASN A 27 2.14 8.08 -1.84
C ASN A 27 2.74 8.88 -3.01
N GLN A 28 4.07 9.00 -3.09
CA GLN A 28 4.73 9.66 -4.21
C GLN A 28 4.48 8.94 -5.55
N TYR A 29 4.31 7.62 -5.54
CA TYR A 29 4.12 6.81 -6.75
C TYR A 29 2.64 6.68 -7.16
N PHE A 30 1.74 6.38 -6.21
CA PHE A 30 0.32 6.13 -6.48
C PHE A 30 -0.57 7.36 -6.26
N GLY A 31 -0.09 8.34 -5.49
CA GLY A 31 -0.91 9.43 -4.97
C GLY A 31 -1.64 9.05 -3.69
N GLU A 32 -2.54 9.95 -3.27
CA GLU A 32 -3.34 9.78 -2.06
C GLU A 32 -4.33 8.61 -2.23
N PRO A 33 -4.46 7.74 -1.22
CA PRO A 33 -5.47 6.68 -1.24
C PRO A 33 -6.89 7.25 -1.13
N ASN A 34 -7.88 6.48 -1.55
CA ASN A 34 -9.29 6.81 -1.38
C ASN A 34 -9.71 6.75 0.09
N GLU A 35 -9.16 5.79 0.83
CA GLU A 35 -9.44 5.58 2.25
C GLU A 35 -8.19 5.05 2.98
N ILE A 36 -8.00 5.49 4.22
CA ILE A 36 -6.99 4.97 5.15
C ILE A 36 -7.72 4.42 6.36
N GLU A 37 -7.53 3.14 6.65
CA GLU A 37 -8.02 2.45 7.84
C GLU A 37 -6.84 2.13 8.75
N VAL A 38 -6.89 2.61 9.99
CA VAL A 38 -5.93 2.23 11.04
C VAL A 38 -6.52 1.06 11.82
N LEU A 39 -5.81 -0.06 11.85
CA LEU A 39 -6.26 -1.24 12.58
C LEU A 39 -6.00 -1.06 14.09
N GLU A 40 -6.97 -1.47 14.90
CA GLU A 40 -6.80 -1.49 16.37
C GLU A 40 -5.67 -2.44 16.75
N LYS A 41 -4.82 -2.00 17.69
CA LYS A 41 -3.75 -2.82 18.28
C LYS A 41 -4.33 -3.73 19.35
N ASP A 42 -3.88 -4.99 19.40
CA ASP A 42 -4.26 -5.90 20.50
C ASP A 42 -3.49 -5.57 21.79
N SER A 43 -2.34 -4.89 21.68
CA SER A 43 -1.54 -4.42 22.82
C SER A 43 -0.75 -3.14 22.52
N GLU A 44 -0.32 -2.42 23.57
CA GLU A 44 0.52 -1.20 23.40
C GLU A 44 1.89 -1.49 22.78
N ASP A 45 2.37 -2.74 22.86
CA ASP A 45 3.65 -3.17 22.31
C ASP A 45 3.59 -3.55 20.82
N GLU A 46 2.40 -3.55 20.21
CA GLU A 46 2.21 -3.88 18.80
C GLU A 46 2.46 -2.69 17.87
N PRO A 47 3.04 -2.94 16.69
CA PRO A 47 3.21 -1.92 15.66
C PRO A 47 1.85 -1.37 15.21
N GLU A 48 1.82 -0.09 14.87
CA GLU A 48 0.62 0.48 14.23
C GLU A 48 0.50 -0.08 12.83
N THR A 49 -0.72 -0.47 12.47
CA THR A 49 -1.00 -1.08 11.18
C THR A 49 -2.00 -0.22 10.42
N GLU A 50 -1.65 0.13 9.19
CA GLU A 50 -2.47 0.94 8.31
C GLU A 50 -2.78 0.17 7.01
N LEU A 51 -4.04 0.27 6.58
CA LEU A 51 -4.54 -0.19 5.29
C LEU A 51 -4.92 1.02 4.44
N TRP A 52 -4.27 1.14 3.29
CA TRP A 52 -4.55 2.20 2.32
C TRP A 52 -5.29 1.59 1.12
N TYR A 53 -6.50 2.08 0.84
CA TYR A 53 -7.36 1.57 -0.22
C TYR A 53 -7.33 2.47 -1.45
N TYR A 54 -7.08 1.87 -2.62
CA TYR A 54 -7.11 2.52 -3.94
C TYR A 54 -8.24 1.88 -4.76
N ASP A 55 -9.46 2.41 -4.62
CA ASP A 55 -10.69 1.84 -5.18
C ASP A 55 -10.71 1.89 -6.72
N ASP A 56 -10.22 2.99 -7.29
CA ASP A 56 -10.17 3.20 -8.74
C ASP A 56 -9.28 2.18 -9.45
N GLU A 57 -8.23 1.74 -8.76
CA GLU A 57 -7.23 0.78 -9.22
C GLU A 57 -7.46 -0.64 -8.67
N ASN A 58 -8.40 -0.78 -7.73
CA ASN A 58 -8.81 -2.02 -7.07
C ASN A 58 -7.64 -2.78 -6.42
N PHE A 59 -6.83 -2.08 -5.63
CA PHE A 59 -5.81 -2.68 -4.75
C PHE A 59 -5.73 -1.95 -3.41
N SER A 60 -5.09 -2.60 -2.43
CA SER A 60 -4.75 -1.98 -1.15
C SER A 60 -3.28 -2.22 -0.81
N LEU A 61 -2.73 -1.30 -0.01
CA LEU A 61 -1.41 -1.42 0.59
C LEU A 61 -1.55 -1.60 2.10
N PHE A 62 -0.66 -2.40 2.66
CA PHE A 62 -0.63 -2.73 4.08
C PHE A 62 0.72 -2.33 4.64
N PHE A 63 0.71 -1.53 5.70
CA PHE A 63 1.90 -1.01 6.36
C PHE A 63 1.89 -1.39 7.82
N GLU A 64 3.02 -1.93 8.30
CA GLU A 64 3.32 -2.15 9.73
C GLU A 64 4.50 -1.24 10.10
N GLY A 65 4.33 -0.44 11.16
CA GLY A 65 5.33 0.54 11.64
C GLY A 65 5.98 0.17 12.95
#